data_AF-V9DZK9-F1
#
_entry.id   AF-V9DZK9-F1
#
_cell.length_a   1.000
_cell.length_b   1.000
_cell.length_c   1.000
_cell.angle_alpha   90.00
_cell.angle_beta   90.00
_cell.angle_gamma   90.00
#
_symmetry.space_group_name_H-M   'P 1'
#
loop_
_entity.id
_entity.type
_entity.pdbx_description
1 polymer ?
#
loop_
_entity_poly.entity_id
_entity_poly.type
_entity_poly.pdbx_seq_one_letter_code
_entity_poly.pdbx_strand_id
1 'polypeptide(L)'
;MEAPGSQIQDLLASWDDATAPIDARVREDPLLFAPVSDIVAKRPKRPESEACNALCRPWEHKDFLSRVSSFSIVSWFAKPDVISALECSRYGWINSAPDQLYCNCCKQFLCFKIDGKLSDTGALKVAKIFAGQLVTGHTQLCPWRGNPSPEAFMTLPIATKRQVYETFMDRLEGLVAQMHKNDEFHNRVRSIHVVDAVTAKILKEADATEDSAATLSTAMLASKLSARIPLLNDAPVSSEALVNAALLITCGWQFDGKSVEMLWCGSCNRRWQASPKTVSKRSDEEGSEPPAKRVKADSSQPVDLLSQHRHFCPWVAGRKSTGVDDYGEIDPKLWEFIKLPGWRQYAQCLSFLGNPEDRAVVAGTSNDSQEVKVCDPVEALESVRAVLGL
;
A
#
# COMPACT_ATOMS: atom_id res chain seq x y z
N MET A 1 -25.51 -68.64 24.00
CA MET A 1 -26.54 -67.58 23.86
C MET A 1 -26.16 -66.50 24.84
N GLU A 2 -25.28 -65.58 24.41
CA GLU A 2 -24.85 -64.45 25.22
C GLU A 2 -26.01 -63.45 25.34
N ALA A 3 -26.24 -62.95 26.55
CA ALA A 3 -27.40 -62.14 26.86
C ALA A 3 -27.31 -60.79 26.13
N PRO A 4 -28.41 -60.29 25.53
CA PRO A 4 -28.42 -59.10 24.67
C PRO A 4 -28.05 -57.77 25.39
N GLY A 5 -27.82 -57.81 26.71
CA GLY A 5 -27.38 -56.65 27.51
C GLY A 5 -25.87 -56.39 27.48
N SER A 6 -25.02 -57.40 27.26
CA SER A 6 -23.56 -57.20 27.28
C SER A 6 -23.08 -56.40 26.07
N GLN A 7 -23.63 -56.69 24.90
CA GLN A 7 -23.28 -56.00 23.66
C GLN A 7 -23.65 -54.50 23.68
N ILE A 8 -24.71 -54.13 24.40
CA ILE A 8 -25.12 -52.72 24.55
C ILE A 8 -24.22 -52.01 25.57
N GLN A 9 -23.80 -52.68 26.64
CA GLN A 9 -22.87 -52.12 27.62
C GLN A 9 -21.48 -51.89 27.02
N ASP A 10 -21.00 -52.81 26.19
CA ASP A 10 -19.71 -52.67 25.52
C ASP A 10 -19.71 -51.52 24.49
N LEU A 11 -20.84 -51.32 23.80
CA LEU A 11 -21.04 -50.19 22.89
C LEU A 11 -21.13 -48.86 23.64
N LEU A 12 -21.80 -48.80 24.80
CA LEU A 12 -21.89 -47.59 25.60
C LEU A 12 -20.54 -47.22 26.23
N ALA A 13 -19.79 -48.20 26.73
CA ALA A 13 -18.43 -47.98 27.25
C ALA A 13 -17.46 -47.47 26.17
N SER A 14 -17.58 -47.98 24.95
CA SER A 14 -16.82 -47.49 23.79
C SER A 14 -17.18 -46.05 23.40
N TRP A 15 -18.45 -45.65 23.54
CA TRP A 15 -18.89 -44.29 23.24
C TRP A 15 -18.48 -43.31 24.34
N ASP A 16 -18.53 -43.71 25.61
CA ASP A 16 -18.09 -42.88 26.72
C ASP A 16 -16.56 -42.61 26.69
N ASP A 17 -15.73 -43.59 26.31
CA ASP A 17 -14.28 -43.38 26.15
C ASP A 17 -13.95 -42.47 24.94
N ALA A 18 -14.71 -42.58 23.85
CA ALA A 18 -14.54 -41.75 22.66
C ALA A 18 -15.03 -40.30 22.85
N THR A 19 -15.90 -40.04 23.84
CA THR A 19 -16.52 -38.72 24.08
C THR A 19 -16.13 -38.09 25.41
N ALA A 20 -15.30 -38.77 26.21
CA ALA A 20 -14.74 -38.20 27.43
C ALA A 20 -13.89 -36.95 27.13
N PRO A 21 -14.01 -35.87 27.94
CA PRO A 21 -13.15 -34.70 27.84
C PRO A 21 -11.67 -35.09 27.99
N ILE A 22 -10.80 -34.48 27.17
CA ILE A 22 -9.36 -34.78 27.09
C ILE A 22 -8.63 -34.70 28.45
N ASP A 23 -9.22 -34.02 29.44
CA ASP A 23 -8.66 -33.82 30.78
C ASP A 23 -8.93 -34.97 31.78
N ALA A 24 -9.71 -36.00 31.43
CA ALA A 24 -10.05 -37.10 32.34
C ALA A 24 -8.96 -38.19 32.47
N ARG A 25 -7.87 -38.11 31.69
CA ARG A 25 -6.67 -38.92 31.95
C ARG A 25 -5.84 -38.23 33.00
N VAL A 26 -6.06 -38.61 34.26
CA VAL A 26 -5.32 -38.16 35.45
C VAL A 26 -3.82 -38.07 35.12
N ARG A 27 -3.36 -36.84 34.88
CA ARG A 27 -1.96 -36.48 35.07
C ARG A 27 -1.77 -36.35 36.57
N GLU A 28 -0.97 -37.22 37.15
CA GLU A 28 -0.41 -36.97 38.48
C GLU A 28 0.50 -35.74 38.36
N ASP A 29 0.04 -34.63 38.94
CA ASP A 29 0.65 -33.30 39.03
C ASP A 29 0.29 -32.27 37.92
N PRO A 30 -0.66 -31.34 38.19
CA PRO A 30 -1.05 -30.29 37.26
C PRO A 30 -0.10 -29.07 37.23
N LEU A 31 0.97 -29.02 38.02
CA LEU A 31 1.82 -27.82 38.14
C LEU A 31 3.34 -28.08 38.14
N LEU A 32 3.81 -29.10 37.42
CA LEU A 32 5.23 -29.21 37.09
C LEU A 32 5.52 -28.60 35.71
N PHE A 33 5.92 -27.32 35.71
CA PHE A 33 6.80 -26.83 34.67
C PHE A 33 8.06 -27.70 34.69
N ALA A 34 8.31 -28.46 33.63
CA ALA A 34 9.53 -29.23 33.50
C ALA A 34 10.74 -28.29 33.73
N PRO A 35 11.69 -28.62 34.62
CA PRO A 35 12.89 -27.83 34.76
C PRO A 35 13.62 -27.79 33.41
N VAL A 36 14.12 -26.60 33.07
CA VAL A 36 14.72 -26.23 31.77
C VAL A 36 15.83 -27.20 31.30
N SER A 37 16.35 -28.03 32.20
CA SER A 37 17.42 -28.99 32.00
C SER A 37 17.07 -30.21 31.14
N ASP A 38 15.80 -30.63 31.08
CA ASP A 38 15.41 -31.91 30.42
C ASP A 38 14.85 -31.77 28.99
N ILE A 39 14.89 -30.56 28.42
CA ILE A 39 14.54 -30.32 26.99
C ILE A 39 15.71 -30.69 26.05
N VAL A 40 16.84 -31.20 26.58
CA VAL A 40 17.97 -31.70 25.78
C VAL A 40 17.80 -33.19 25.45
N ALA A 41 16.65 -33.56 24.90
CA ALA A 41 16.50 -34.78 24.11
C ALA A 41 16.17 -34.37 22.67
N LYS A 42 17.12 -34.62 21.78
CA LYS A 42 17.16 -34.23 20.37
C LYS A 42 15.79 -34.33 19.67
N ARG A 43 15.05 -33.21 19.62
CA ARG A 43 14.06 -32.97 18.56
C ARG A 43 14.82 -33.07 17.24
N PRO A 44 14.41 -33.92 16.27
CA PRO A 44 14.91 -33.74 14.92
C PRO A 44 14.44 -32.34 14.50
N LYS A 45 15.40 -31.43 14.30
CA LYS A 45 15.12 -30.14 13.66
C LYS A 45 14.38 -30.47 12.37
N ARG A 46 13.13 -30.03 12.27
CA ARG A 46 12.39 -30.02 11.01
C ARG A 46 12.67 -28.65 10.40
N PRO A 47 13.73 -28.47 9.60
CA PRO A 47 14.10 -27.15 9.08
C PRO A 47 13.01 -26.54 8.19
N GLU A 48 12.09 -27.34 7.66
CA GLU A 48 11.10 -26.90 6.68
C GLU A 48 9.93 -26.09 7.27
N SER A 49 9.45 -26.36 8.49
CA SER A 49 8.27 -25.65 9.04
C SER A 49 8.59 -24.24 9.54
N GLU A 50 9.75 -24.05 10.17
CA GLU A 50 10.22 -22.72 10.57
C GLU A 50 10.64 -21.88 9.35
N ALA A 51 11.30 -22.50 8.36
CA ALA A 51 11.65 -21.82 7.11
C ALA A 51 10.41 -21.39 6.30
N CYS A 52 9.35 -22.21 6.28
CA CYS A 52 8.11 -21.87 5.58
C CYS A 52 7.38 -20.68 6.21
N ASN A 53 7.34 -20.59 7.55
CA ASN A 53 6.78 -19.44 8.28
C ASN A 53 7.61 -18.16 8.09
N ALA A 54 8.94 -18.26 7.98
CA ALA A 54 9.79 -17.11 7.67
C ALA A 54 9.53 -16.55 6.25
N LEU A 55 9.09 -17.41 5.31
CA LEU A 55 8.88 -17.04 3.91
C LEU A 55 7.44 -16.64 3.58
N CYS A 56 6.47 -17.04 4.40
CA CYS A 56 5.05 -16.69 4.24
C CYS A 56 4.60 -15.74 5.34
N ARG A 57 4.74 -14.44 5.10
CA ARG A 57 4.28 -13.36 5.99
C ARG A 57 3.22 -12.50 5.31
N PRO A 58 1.97 -13.01 5.16
CA PRO A 58 0.92 -12.31 4.42
C PRO A 58 0.44 -11.03 5.08
N TRP A 59 0.55 -10.95 6.41
CA TRP A 59 0.13 -9.81 7.22
C TRP A 59 1.18 -8.70 7.30
N GLU A 60 2.38 -8.92 6.76
CA GLU A 60 3.45 -7.93 6.74
C GLU A 60 3.36 -7.08 5.47
N HIS A 61 2.92 -5.83 5.61
CA HIS A 61 2.77 -4.91 4.49
C HIS A 61 4.08 -4.66 3.74
N LYS A 62 5.21 -4.60 4.46
CA LYS A 62 6.55 -4.45 3.87
C LYS A 62 6.90 -5.62 2.93
N ASP A 63 6.54 -6.84 3.32
CA ASP A 63 6.78 -8.03 2.50
C ASP A 63 5.87 -8.06 1.28
N PHE A 64 4.61 -7.64 1.43
CA PHE A 64 3.71 -7.44 0.30
C PHE A 64 4.31 -6.46 -0.71
N LEU A 65 4.74 -5.27 -0.27
CA LEU A 65 5.39 -4.27 -1.13
C LEU A 65 6.68 -4.80 -1.77
N SER A 66 7.44 -5.62 -1.05
CA SER A 66 8.63 -6.30 -1.60
C SER A 66 8.26 -7.20 -2.79
N ARG A 67 7.19 -7.99 -2.68
CA ARG A 67 6.68 -8.81 -3.80
C ARG A 67 6.19 -7.95 -4.95
N VAL A 68 5.41 -6.91 -4.69
CA VAL A 68 4.97 -5.93 -5.71
C VAL A 68 6.17 -5.32 -6.42
N SER A 69 7.29 -5.14 -5.71
CA SER A 69 8.48 -4.51 -6.25
C SER A 69 9.24 -5.33 -7.30
N SER A 70 8.99 -6.63 -7.36
CA SER A 70 9.54 -7.51 -8.40
C SER A 70 8.93 -7.28 -9.79
N PHE A 71 7.78 -6.61 -9.87
CA PHE A 71 7.05 -6.41 -11.12
C PHE A 71 7.52 -5.15 -11.86
N SER A 72 7.91 -5.31 -13.12
CA SER A 72 8.27 -4.21 -14.01
C SER A 72 7.31 -4.12 -15.20
N ILE A 73 7.38 -3.01 -15.96
CA ILE A 73 6.58 -2.87 -17.18
C ILE A 73 7.04 -3.83 -18.28
N VAL A 74 8.33 -4.22 -18.26
CA VAL A 74 8.94 -5.13 -19.25
C VAL A 74 8.51 -6.58 -19.00
N SER A 75 8.35 -6.95 -17.73
CA SER A 75 8.12 -8.33 -17.32
C SER A 75 6.66 -8.67 -17.00
N TRP A 76 5.81 -7.67 -16.74
CA TRP A 76 4.39 -7.86 -16.45
C TRP A 76 3.54 -6.74 -17.07
N PHE A 77 3.57 -6.66 -18.41
CA PHE A 77 2.95 -5.60 -19.18
C PHE A 77 1.44 -5.81 -19.36
N ALA A 78 0.66 -4.72 -19.26
CA ALA A 78 -0.75 -4.62 -19.65
C ALA A 78 -1.65 -5.78 -19.17
N LYS A 79 -1.39 -6.32 -17.98
CA LYS A 79 -2.19 -7.40 -17.41
C LYS A 79 -3.51 -6.85 -16.83
N PRO A 80 -4.66 -7.52 -17.07
CA PRO A 80 -5.93 -7.14 -16.46
C PRO A 80 -5.91 -7.09 -14.94
N ASP A 81 -6.81 -6.31 -14.34
CA ASP A 81 -6.87 -6.06 -12.90
C ASP A 81 -6.88 -7.34 -12.04
N VAL A 82 -7.63 -8.36 -12.46
CA VAL A 82 -7.77 -9.66 -11.76
C VAL A 82 -6.46 -10.44 -11.64
N ILE A 83 -5.44 -10.06 -12.39
CA ILE A 83 -4.08 -10.63 -12.38
C ILE A 83 -3.03 -9.50 -12.40
N SER A 84 -3.39 -8.37 -11.81
CA SER A 84 -2.48 -7.24 -11.63
C SER A 84 -1.30 -7.63 -10.73
N ALA A 85 -0.24 -6.81 -10.74
CA ALA A 85 0.91 -7.03 -9.87
C ALA A 85 0.52 -7.10 -8.38
N LEU A 86 -0.49 -6.32 -7.97
CA LEU A 86 -1.04 -6.32 -6.62
C LEU A 86 -1.74 -7.64 -6.31
N GLU A 87 -2.64 -8.10 -7.19
CA GLU A 87 -3.32 -9.39 -7.03
C GLU A 87 -2.34 -10.55 -6.96
N CYS A 88 -1.39 -10.63 -7.89
CA CYS A 88 -0.36 -11.68 -7.86
C CYS A 88 0.44 -11.65 -6.54
N SER A 89 0.87 -10.46 -6.11
CA SER A 89 1.60 -10.29 -4.85
C SER A 89 0.77 -10.66 -3.63
N ARG A 90 -0.54 -10.43 -3.67
CA ARG A 90 -1.46 -10.78 -2.59
C ARG A 90 -1.47 -12.28 -2.32
N TYR A 91 -1.42 -13.09 -3.38
CA TYR A 91 -1.33 -14.55 -3.30
C TYR A 91 0.11 -15.09 -3.20
N GLY A 92 1.08 -14.26 -2.80
CA GLY A 92 2.44 -14.70 -2.51
C GLY A 92 3.36 -14.86 -3.72
N TRP A 93 2.93 -14.43 -4.90
CA TRP A 93 3.73 -14.54 -6.12
C TRP A 93 4.70 -13.38 -6.27
N ILE A 94 5.87 -13.70 -6.82
CA ILE A 94 6.93 -12.77 -7.19
C ILE A 94 7.11 -12.90 -8.70
N ASN A 95 7.30 -11.78 -9.40
CA ASN A 95 7.62 -11.82 -10.81
C ASN A 95 9.09 -12.20 -11.01
N SER A 96 9.35 -13.36 -11.59
CA SER A 96 10.71 -13.89 -11.77
C SER A 96 11.26 -13.70 -13.19
N ALA A 97 10.38 -13.63 -14.19
CA ALA A 97 10.74 -13.43 -15.60
C ALA A 97 9.54 -12.82 -16.36
N PRO A 98 9.68 -12.46 -17.65
CA PRO A 98 8.55 -12.00 -18.46
C PRO A 98 7.40 -13.00 -18.45
N ASP A 99 6.22 -12.52 -18.07
CA ASP A 99 5.00 -13.32 -17.95
C ASP A 99 5.11 -14.51 -16.99
N GLN A 100 6.10 -14.52 -16.09
CA GLN A 100 6.34 -15.62 -15.16
C GLN A 100 6.25 -15.17 -13.70
N LEU A 101 5.51 -15.95 -12.91
CA LEU A 101 5.39 -15.83 -11.47
C LEU A 101 6.11 -16.99 -10.78
N TYR A 102 6.63 -16.73 -9.60
CA TYR A 102 7.34 -17.69 -8.76
C TYR A 102 6.90 -17.55 -7.30
N CYS A 103 6.71 -18.67 -6.61
CA CYS A 103 6.47 -18.69 -5.17
C CYS A 103 7.74 -19.08 -4.41
N ASN A 104 8.19 -18.23 -3.49
CA ASN A 104 9.39 -18.52 -2.71
C ASN A 104 9.17 -19.63 -1.64
N CYS A 105 7.92 -19.90 -1.25
CA CYS A 105 7.60 -20.97 -0.29
C CYS A 105 7.57 -22.35 -0.96
N CYS A 106 6.73 -22.52 -1.99
CA CYS A 106 6.51 -23.82 -2.61
C CYS A 106 7.31 -24.07 -3.90
N LYS A 107 8.09 -23.09 -4.35
CA LYS A 107 8.99 -23.17 -5.51
C LYS A 107 8.29 -23.40 -6.86
N GLN A 108 6.95 -23.28 -6.89
CA GLN A 108 6.18 -23.37 -8.13
C GLN A 108 6.31 -22.12 -8.99
N PHE A 109 6.07 -22.30 -10.28
CA PHE A 109 6.01 -21.24 -11.27
C PHE A 109 4.67 -21.24 -11.99
N LEU A 110 4.21 -20.06 -12.38
CA LEU A 110 3.10 -19.88 -13.30
C LEU A 110 3.54 -19.01 -14.47
N CYS A 111 3.13 -19.37 -15.68
CA CYS A 111 3.41 -18.58 -16.89
C CYS A 111 2.09 -18.11 -17.51
N PHE A 112 1.95 -16.80 -17.67
CA PHE A 112 0.75 -16.17 -18.22
C PHE A 112 0.99 -15.57 -19.60
N LYS A 113 0.75 -16.36 -20.63
CA LYS A 113 0.80 -15.90 -22.03
C LYS A 113 -0.63 -15.71 -22.54
N ILE A 114 -0.95 -14.49 -22.96
CA ILE A 114 -2.17 -14.21 -23.73
C ILE A 114 -1.79 -14.29 -25.21
N ASP A 115 -2.55 -15.05 -26.00
CA ASP A 115 -2.43 -14.99 -27.45
C ASP A 115 -2.92 -13.61 -27.94
N GLY A 116 -2.06 -12.87 -28.62
CA GLY A 116 -2.37 -11.54 -29.17
C GLY A 116 -3.50 -11.53 -30.20
N LYS A 117 -3.98 -12.70 -30.65
CA LYS A 117 -5.14 -12.84 -31.54
C LYS A 117 -6.49 -12.80 -30.81
N LEU A 118 -6.48 -12.89 -29.47
CA LEU A 118 -7.71 -12.87 -28.68
C LEU A 118 -8.31 -11.46 -28.65
N SER A 119 -9.65 -11.39 -28.72
CA SER A 119 -10.37 -10.16 -28.40
C SER A 119 -10.20 -9.79 -26.91
N ASP A 120 -10.47 -8.54 -26.55
CA ASP A 120 -10.43 -8.09 -25.15
C ASP A 120 -11.30 -8.97 -24.22
N THR A 121 -12.47 -9.37 -24.71
CA THR A 121 -13.37 -10.28 -23.98
C THR A 121 -12.79 -11.69 -23.83
N GLY A 122 -12.08 -12.18 -24.84
CA GLY A 122 -11.35 -13.45 -24.77
C GLY A 122 -10.17 -13.38 -23.78
N ALA A 123 -9.37 -12.32 -23.88
CA ALA A 123 -8.25 -12.05 -22.98
C ALA A 123 -8.69 -11.97 -21.52
N LEU A 124 -9.82 -11.30 -21.23
CA LEU A 124 -10.40 -11.24 -19.89
C LEU A 124 -10.88 -12.60 -19.37
N LYS A 125 -11.45 -13.46 -20.23
CA LYS A 125 -11.84 -14.83 -19.83
C LYS A 125 -10.61 -15.64 -19.45
N VAL A 126 -9.54 -15.59 -20.24
CA VAL A 126 -8.26 -16.25 -19.93
C VAL A 126 -7.66 -15.71 -18.64
N ALA A 127 -7.69 -14.40 -18.44
CA ALA A 127 -7.22 -13.76 -17.22
C ALA A 127 -8.00 -14.21 -15.97
N LYS A 128 -9.32 -14.38 -16.06
CA LYS A 128 -10.14 -14.92 -14.95
C LYS A 128 -9.78 -16.36 -14.60
N ILE A 129 -9.50 -17.20 -15.59
CA ILE A 129 -9.03 -18.58 -15.35
C ILE A 129 -7.66 -18.54 -14.67
N PHE A 130 -6.74 -17.69 -15.14
CA PHE A 130 -5.43 -17.52 -14.53
C PHE A 130 -5.51 -16.93 -13.11
N ALA A 131 -6.47 -16.04 -12.83
CA ALA A 131 -6.72 -15.53 -11.48
C ALA A 131 -7.02 -16.67 -10.50
N GLY A 132 -7.78 -17.69 -10.90
CA GLY A 132 -7.98 -18.90 -10.10
C GLY A 132 -6.69 -19.69 -9.85
N GLN A 133 -5.75 -19.66 -10.81
CA GLN A 133 -4.44 -20.29 -10.67
C GLN A 133 -3.52 -19.58 -9.67
N LEU A 134 -3.79 -18.31 -9.32
CA LEU A 134 -3.05 -17.64 -8.24
C LEU A 134 -3.18 -18.38 -6.90
N VAL A 135 -4.27 -19.12 -6.71
CA VAL A 135 -4.48 -19.99 -5.55
C VAL A 135 -4.06 -21.42 -5.88
N THR A 136 -4.62 -21.99 -6.95
CA THR A 136 -4.48 -23.44 -7.23
C THR A 136 -3.12 -23.84 -7.78
N GLY A 137 -2.36 -22.88 -8.33
CA GLY A 137 -1.01 -23.07 -8.86
C GLY A 137 0.07 -23.28 -7.79
N HIS A 138 -0.23 -22.99 -6.53
CA HIS A 138 0.61 -23.40 -5.42
C HIS A 138 0.50 -24.91 -5.15
N THR A 139 1.53 -25.51 -4.54
CA THR A 139 1.41 -26.87 -4.01
C THR A 139 0.34 -26.93 -2.91
N GLN A 140 -0.24 -28.11 -2.67
CA GLN A 140 -1.33 -28.29 -1.70
C GLN A 140 -0.96 -27.85 -0.27
N LEU A 141 0.31 -27.97 0.09
CA LEU A 141 0.84 -27.61 1.41
C LEU A 141 1.43 -26.20 1.47
N CYS A 142 1.33 -25.41 0.39
CA CYS A 142 1.81 -24.04 0.40
C CYS A 142 0.90 -23.17 1.27
N PRO A 143 1.44 -22.41 2.24
CA PRO A 143 0.62 -21.57 3.11
C PRO A 143 -0.13 -20.47 2.36
N TRP A 144 0.40 -19.97 1.25
CA TRP A 144 -0.24 -18.92 0.42
C TRP A 144 -1.59 -19.32 -0.18
N ARG A 145 -1.89 -20.62 -0.25
CA ARG A 145 -3.13 -21.14 -0.84
C ARG A 145 -4.38 -20.72 -0.07
N GLY A 146 -4.28 -20.63 1.25
CA GLY A 146 -5.37 -20.22 2.14
C GLY A 146 -5.10 -18.93 2.91
N ASN A 147 -3.95 -18.30 2.68
CA ASN A 147 -3.48 -17.18 3.48
C ASN A 147 -2.97 -16.03 2.60
N PRO A 148 -3.82 -15.43 1.74
CA PRO A 148 -3.45 -14.27 0.96
C PRO A 148 -3.24 -13.05 1.86
N SER A 149 -2.42 -12.10 1.41
CA SER A 149 -2.31 -10.80 2.09
C SER A 149 -3.66 -10.08 2.15
N PRO A 150 -3.89 -9.21 3.16
CA PRO A 150 -5.11 -8.40 3.25
C PRO A 150 -5.38 -7.59 1.98
N GLU A 151 -6.65 -7.53 1.56
CA GLU A 151 -7.06 -6.68 0.42
C GLU A 151 -6.81 -5.19 0.68
N ALA A 152 -6.88 -4.78 1.95
CA ALA A 152 -6.55 -3.43 2.39
C ALA A 152 -5.17 -2.95 1.91
N PHE A 153 -4.19 -3.85 1.70
CA PHE A 153 -2.85 -3.50 1.21
C PHE A 153 -2.83 -3.01 -0.24
N MET A 154 -3.90 -3.27 -1.01
CA MET A 154 -4.04 -2.79 -2.39
C MET A 154 -4.72 -1.41 -2.45
N THR A 155 -5.10 -0.85 -1.30
CA THR A 155 -5.84 0.40 -1.19
C THR A 155 -5.04 1.44 -0.42
N LEU A 156 -5.42 2.72 -0.54
CA LEU A 156 -4.85 3.75 0.33
C LEU A 156 -5.36 3.57 1.78
N PRO A 157 -4.61 4.04 2.78
CA PRO A 157 -5.06 4.02 4.17
C PRO A 157 -6.44 4.66 4.32
N ILE A 158 -7.25 4.12 5.24
CA ILE A 158 -8.50 4.77 5.64
C ILE A 158 -8.13 5.98 6.48
N ALA A 159 -8.38 7.18 5.94
CA ALA A 159 -8.02 8.43 6.58
C ALA A 159 -9.12 9.47 6.33
N THR A 160 -9.41 10.29 7.33
CA THR A 160 -10.29 11.45 7.16
C THR A 160 -9.63 12.51 6.29
N LYS A 161 -10.43 13.42 5.71
CA LYS A 161 -9.92 14.56 4.93
C LYS A 161 -8.85 15.36 5.70
N ARG A 162 -9.02 15.47 7.02
CA ARG A 162 -8.12 16.15 7.95
C ARG A 162 -6.79 15.41 8.14
N GLN A 163 -6.85 14.08 8.37
CA GLN A 163 -5.65 13.24 8.46
C GLN A 163 -4.86 13.21 7.14
N VAL A 164 -5.55 13.22 6.01
CA VAL A 164 -4.93 13.34 4.69
C VAL A 164 -4.19 14.68 4.55
N TYR A 165 -4.79 15.78 5.01
CA TYR A 165 -4.12 17.08 5.03
C TYR A 165 -2.88 17.10 5.92
N GLU A 166 -2.95 16.53 7.13
CA GLU A 166 -1.79 16.43 8.03
C GLU A 166 -0.65 15.66 7.37
N THR A 167 -0.97 14.51 6.76
CA THR A 167 0.01 13.73 6.00
C THR A 167 0.57 14.51 4.81
N PHE A 168 -0.25 15.31 4.13
CA PHE A 168 0.20 16.20 3.05
C PHE A 168 1.19 17.24 3.57
N MET A 169 0.88 17.90 4.70
CA MET A 169 1.74 18.92 5.29
C MET A 169 3.07 18.34 5.77
N ASP A 170 3.05 17.20 6.47
CA ASP A 170 4.27 16.52 6.91
C ASP A 170 5.20 16.21 5.72
N ARG A 171 4.63 15.72 4.62
CA ARG A 171 5.38 15.43 3.39
C ARG A 171 5.91 16.71 2.73
N LEU A 172 5.12 17.78 2.71
CA LEU A 172 5.50 19.06 2.13
C LEU A 172 6.64 19.70 2.93
N GLU A 173 6.53 19.75 4.25
CA GLU A 173 7.58 20.25 5.15
C GLU A 173 8.87 19.44 4.99
N GLY A 174 8.76 18.11 4.89
CA GLY A 174 9.91 17.24 4.62
C GLY A 174 10.59 17.52 3.27
N LEU A 175 9.83 17.81 2.21
CA LEU A 175 10.40 18.21 0.90
C LEU A 175 11.03 19.61 0.98
N VAL A 176 10.40 20.57 1.65
CA VAL A 176 10.94 21.92 1.82
C VAL A 176 12.25 21.91 2.60
N ALA A 177 12.30 21.15 3.70
CA ALA A 177 13.52 20.98 4.48
C ALA A 177 14.66 20.36 3.65
N GLN A 178 14.35 19.49 2.67
CA GLN A 178 15.34 18.96 1.73
C GLN A 178 15.77 20.02 0.70
N MET A 179 14.84 20.81 0.17
CA MET A 179 15.14 21.89 -0.77
C MET A 179 16.06 22.95 -0.16
N HIS A 180 15.86 23.32 1.12
CA HIS A 180 16.75 24.24 1.82
C HIS A 180 18.17 23.71 2.06
N LYS A 181 18.34 22.38 2.09
CA LYS A 181 19.64 21.74 2.32
C LYS A 181 20.39 21.43 1.03
N ASN A 182 19.70 21.40 -0.11
CA ASN A 182 20.25 20.93 -1.36
C ASN A 182 19.67 21.73 -2.54
N ASP A 183 20.46 22.67 -3.07
CA ASP A 183 20.10 23.51 -4.21
C ASP A 183 19.88 22.70 -5.49
N GLU A 184 20.60 21.59 -5.70
CA GLU A 184 20.37 20.70 -6.84
C GLU A 184 18.98 20.07 -6.75
N PHE A 185 18.59 19.63 -5.55
CA PHE A 185 17.25 19.11 -5.30
C PHE A 185 16.17 20.19 -5.47
N HIS A 186 16.40 21.40 -4.96
CA HIS A 186 15.49 22.53 -5.16
C HIS A 186 15.28 22.86 -6.64
N ASN A 187 16.37 23.01 -7.40
CA ASN A 187 16.30 23.23 -8.84
C ASN A 187 15.64 22.05 -9.58
N ARG A 188 15.84 20.83 -9.09
CA ARG A 188 15.21 19.64 -9.66
C ARG A 188 13.70 19.67 -9.50
N VAL A 189 13.19 19.93 -8.29
CA VAL A 189 11.74 20.07 -8.04
C VAL A 189 11.17 21.24 -8.84
N ARG A 190 11.89 22.36 -8.89
CA ARG A 190 11.50 23.54 -9.66
C ARG A 190 11.34 23.25 -11.16
N SER A 191 12.25 22.48 -11.75
CA SER A 191 12.27 22.20 -13.20
C SER A 191 11.16 21.26 -13.71
N ILE A 192 10.34 20.68 -12.81
CA ILE A 192 9.26 19.79 -13.22
C ILE A 192 8.12 20.62 -13.79
N HIS A 193 7.83 20.44 -15.08
CA HIS A 193 6.69 21.09 -15.73
C HIS A 193 5.50 20.13 -15.77
N VAL A 194 4.52 20.31 -14.89
CA VAL A 194 3.28 19.50 -14.92
C VAL A 194 2.35 20.04 -16.01
N VAL A 195 1.75 19.14 -16.80
CA VAL A 195 0.79 19.52 -17.86
C VAL A 195 -0.36 20.36 -17.28
N ASP A 196 -0.67 21.50 -17.92
CA ASP A 196 -1.71 22.45 -17.47
C ASP A 196 -3.07 21.80 -17.24
N ALA A 197 -3.46 20.83 -18.08
CA ALA A 197 -4.71 20.09 -17.93
C ALA A 197 -4.78 19.32 -16.60
N VAL A 198 -3.66 18.76 -16.14
CA VAL A 198 -3.57 18.04 -14.86
C VAL A 198 -3.61 19.03 -13.71
N THR A 199 -2.86 20.13 -13.80
CA THR A 199 -2.86 21.21 -12.81
C THR A 199 -4.26 21.79 -12.64
N ALA A 200 -4.94 22.15 -13.73
CA ALA A 200 -6.30 22.67 -13.71
C ALA A 200 -7.30 21.66 -13.12
N LYS A 201 -7.14 20.37 -13.43
CA LYS A 201 -7.97 19.30 -12.87
C LYS A 201 -7.83 19.19 -11.34
N ILE A 202 -6.61 19.29 -10.81
CA ILE A 202 -6.34 19.24 -9.36
C ILE A 202 -6.89 20.48 -8.67
N LEU A 203 -6.63 21.67 -9.22
CA LEU A 203 -7.10 22.93 -8.64
C LEU A 203 -8.63 23.00 -8.60
N LYS A 204 -9.31 22.56 -9.67
CA LYS A 204 -10.77 22.46 -9.70
C LYS A 204 -11.32 21.51 -8.63
N GLU A 205 -10.67 20.38 -8.40
CA GLU A 205 -11.08 19.43 -7.36
C GLU A 205 -10.84 19.99 -5.94
N ALA A 206 -9.80 20.80 -5.75
CA ALA A 206 -9.55 21.50 -4.49
C ALA A 206 -10.61 22.56 -4.17
N ASP A 207 -11.16 23.22 -5.20
CA ASP A 207 -12.21 24.24 -5.04
C ASP A 207 -13.61 23.66 -4.91
N ALA A 208 -13.87 22.49 -5.49
CA ALA A 208 -15.20 21.87 -5.55
C ALA A 208 -15.82 21.56 -4.17
N THR A 209 -15.10 21.80 -3.07
CA THR A 209 -15.61 21.65 -1.70
C THR A 209 -16.14 22.94 -1.08
N GLU A 210 -16.04 24.09 -1.76
CA GLU A 210 -16.59 25.37 -1.31
C GLU A 210 -17.46 25.98 -2.42
N ASP A 211 -18.65 26.50 -2.08
CA ASP A 211 -19.59 27.21 -2.99
C ASP A 211 -19.04 28.55 -3.53
N SER A 212 -17.72 28.71 -3.57
CA SER A 212 -17.01 29.92 -3.98
C SER A 212 -16.79 29.95 -5.49
N ALA A 213 -17.24 31.03 -6.13
CA ALA A 213 -17.09 31.24 -7.57
C ALA A 213 -15.63 31.54 -8.01
N ALA A 214 -14.67 31.64 -7.08
CA ALA A 214 -13.28 31.95 -7.39
C ALA A 214 -12.47 30.68 -7.62
N THR A 215 -12.01 30.46 -8.86
CA THR A 215 -11.10 29.36 -9.20
C THR A 215 -9.71 29.59 -8.59
N LEU A 216 -9.22 28.64 -7.79
CA LEU A 216 -7.88 28.59 -7.24
C LEU A 216 -6.87 28.51 -8.37
N SER A 217 -6.08 29.58 -8.49
CA SER A 217 -4.94 29.62 -9.42
C SER A 217 -3.68 29.03 -8.77
N THR A 218 -2.68 28.71 -9.60
CA THR A 218 -1.35 28.29 -9.13
C THR A 218 -0.68 29.37 -8.26
N ALA A 219 -0.90 30.66 -8.56
CA ALA A 219 -0.40 31.76 -7.75
C ALA A 219 -1.07 31.83 -6.36
N MET A 220 -2.39 31.62 -6.30
CA MET A 220 -3.11 31.54 -5.03
C MET A 220 -2.68 30.32 -4.22
N LEU A 221 -2.49 29.16 -4.87
CA LEU A 221 -1.96 27.96 -4.22
C LEU A 221 -0.56 28.23 -3.65
N ALA A 222 0.34 28.83 -4.43
CA ALA A 222 1.67 29.20 -3.96
C ALA A 222 1.62 30.11 -2.73
N SER A 223 0.79 31.15 -2.75
CA SER A 223 0.62 32.07 -1.61
C SER A 223 0.10 31.34 -0.37
N LYS A 224 -0.92 30.47 -0.52
CA LYS A 224 -1.45 29.66 0.58
C LYS A 224 -0.40 28.69 1.15
N LEU A 225 0.41 28.06 0.31
CA LEU A 225 1.49 27.16 0.72
C LEU A 225 2.59 27.92 1.48
N SER A 226 3.05 29.05 0.93
CA SER A 226 4.08 29.89 1.58
C SER A 226 3.62 30.43 2.93
N ALA A 227 2.33 30.73 3.11
CA ALA A 227 1.79 31.17 4.40
C ALA A 227 1.76 30.05 5.45
N ARG A 228 1.80 28.77 5.03
CA ARG A 228 1.70 27.60 5.91
C ARG A 228 3.04 27.01 6.31
N ILE A 229 4.04 27.11 5.45
CA ILE A 229 5.38 26.62 5.74
C ILE A 229 6.07 27.65 6.65
N PRO A 230 6.44 27.29 7.89
CA PRO A 230 7.29 28.16 8.72
C PRO A 230 8.58 28.45 7.96
N LEU A 231 9.05 29.70 7.95
CA LEU A 231 10.36 30.07 7.40
C LEU A 231 11.46 29.38 8.22
N LEU A 232 11.74 28.12 7.90
CA LEU A 232 12.92 27.39 8.35
C LEU A 232 14.07 27.82 7.42
N ASN A 233 14.79 28.88 7.79
CA ASN A 233 15.93 29.53 7.11
C ASN A 233 15.59 30.79 6.29
N ASP A 234 16.53 31.74 6.27
CA ASP A 234 16.44 33.09 5.66
C ASP A 234 16.31 33.10 4.12
N ALA A 235 16.35 31.94 3.46
CA ALA A 235 16.21 31.83 2.01
C ALA A 235 14.87 31.16 1.65
N PRO A 236 13.89 31.88 1.06
CA PRO A 236 12.60 31.31 0.71
C PRO A 236 12.70 30.34 -0.46
N VAL A 237 12.05 29.17 -0.36
CA VAL A 237 11.81 28.28 -1.51
C VAL A 237 11.02 29.03 -2.59
N SER A 238 11.40 28.86 -3.86
CA SER A 238 10.66 29.42 -4.98
C SER A 238 9.20 28.92 -5.02
N SER A 239 8.26 29.82 -5.33
CA SER A 239 6.83 29.50 -5.46
C SER A 239 6.56 28.36 -6.44
N GLU A 240 7.33 28.29 -7.53
CA GLU A 240 7.25 27.22 -8.53
C GLU A 240 7.61 25.85 -7.92
N ALA A 241 8.69 25.77 -7.15
CA ALA A 241 9.09 24.52 -6.50
C ALA A 241 8.07 24.08 -5.43
N LEU A 242 7.48 25.03 -4.70
CA LEU A 242 6.41 24.73 -3.73
C LEU A 242 5.16 24.16 -4.41
N VAL A 243 4.72 24.77 -5.50
CA VAL A 243 3.58 24.27 -6.27
C VAL A 243 3.87 22.89 -6.85
N ASN A 244 5.06 22.68 -7.44
CA ASN A 244 5.45 21.38 -7.96
C ASN A 244 5.52 20.30 -6.86
N ALA A 245 6.08 20.63 -5.69
CA ALA A 245 6.09 19.74 -4.54
C ALA A 245 4.66 19.36 -4.11
N ALA A 246 3.76 20.33 -4.01
CA ALA A 246 2.35 20.08 -3.70
C ALA A 246 1.69 19.16 -4.73
N LEU A 247 1.86 19.45 -6.04
CA LEU A 247 1.31 18.62 -7.11
C LEU A 247 1.85 17.19 -7.10
N LEU A 248 3.15 17.00 -6.82
CA LEU A 248 3.76 15.67 -6.68
C LEU A 248 3.15 14.89 -5.50
N ILE A 249 3.03 15.52 -4.34
CA ILE A 249 2.43 14.90 -3.14
C ILE A 249 0.98 14.53 -3.41
N THR A 250 0.19 15.47 -3.97
CA THR A 250 -1.21 15.26 -4.34
C THR A 250 -1.37 14.14 -5.35
N CYS A 251 -0.43 13.98 -6.29
CA CYS A 251 -0.44 12.87 -7.24
C CYS A 251 0.19 11.58 -6.70
N GLY A 252 0.62 11.53 -5.44
CA GLY A 252 1.16 10.31 -4.82
C GLY A 252 2.60 9.95 -5.19
N TRP A 253 3.36 10.92 -5.72
CA TRP A 253 4.76 10.76 -6.05
C TRP A 253 5.66 11.19 -4.88
N GLN A 254 6.77 10.50 -4.73
CA GLN A 254 7.85 10.84 -3.81
C GLN A 254 9.20 10.58 -4.48
N PHE A 255 10.25 11.27 -4.03
CA PHE A 255 11.60 11.01 -4.56
C PHE A 255 12.15 9.70 -4.00
N ASP A 256 12.84 8.94 -4.85
CA ASP A 256 13.59 7.76 -4.40
C ASP A 256 14.77 8.24 -3.55
N GLY A 257 14.88 7.78 -2.29
CA GLY A 257 15.97 8.20 -1.39
C GLY A 257 17.37 7.90 -1.92
N LYS A 258 17.48 7.09 -2.98
CA LYS A 258 18.74 6.79 -3.67
C LYS A 258 19.08 7.77 -4.80
N SER A 259 18.10 8.51 -5.33
CA SER A 259 18.30 9.41 -6.47
C SER A 259 17.26 10.53 -6.51
N VAL A 260 17.73 11.77 -6.54
CA VAL A 260 16.92 12.97 -6.73
C VAL A 260 16.24 13.05 -8.10
N GLU A 261 16.62 12.20 -9.05
CA GLU A 261 16.07 12.22 -10.41
C GLU A 261 14.84 11.34 -10.58
N MET A 262 14.67 10.36 -9.69
CA MET A 262 13.70 9.29 -9.82
C MET A 262 12.53 9.52 -8.87
N LEU A 263 11.33 9.64 -9.45
CA LEU A 263 10.09 9.59 -8.71
C LEU A 263 9.67 8.13 -8.52
N TRP A 264 9.03 7.87 -7.39
CA TRP A 264 8.52 6.57 -7.00
C TRP A 264 7.11 6.73 -6.43
N CYS A 265 6.22 5.79 -6.75
CA CYS A 265 4.93 5.65 -6.10
C CYS A 265 4.95 4.41 -5.19
N GLY A 266 4.73 4.61 -3.89
CA GLY A 266 4.70 3.51 -2.91
C GLY A 266 3.58 2.50 -3.13
N SER A 267 2.48 2.89 -3.77
CA SER A 267 1.31 2.02 -3.94
C SER A 267 1.37 1.12 -5.17
N CYS A 268 1.85 1.62 -6.32
CA CYS A 268 1.98 0.82 -7.55
C CYS A 268 3.43 0.41 -7.87
N ASN A 269 4.37 0.81 -7.02
CA ASN A 269 5.81 0.63 -7.17
C ASN A 269 6.38 1.08 -8.53
N ARG A 270 5.71 2.02 -9.22
CA ARG A 270 6.28 2.60 -10.44
C ARG A 270 7.43 3.53 -10.06
N ARG A 271 8.56 3.35 -10.73
CA ARG A 271 9.69 4.29 -10.73
C ARG A 271 9.74 4.98 -12.08
N TRP A 272 9.90 6.29 -12.08
CA TRP A 272 9.82 7.10 -13.29
C TRP A 272 10.69 8.34 -13.17
N GLN A 273 11.40 8.65 -14.25
CA GLN A 273 12.24 9.84 -14.35
C GLN A 273 11.42 10.94 -15.03
N ALA A 274 11.10 12.00 -14.28
CA ALA A 274 10.26 13.10 -14.78
C ALA A 274 10.94 13.96 -15.88
N SER A 275 12.25 13.83 -16.08
CA SER A 275 12.94 14.44 -17.22
C SER A 275 14.10 13.55 -17.67
N PRO A 276 14.16 13.11 -18.93
CA PRO A 276 15.29 12.34 -19.44
C PRO A 276 16.57 13.18 -19.44
N LYS A 277 17.72 12.56 -19.16
CA LYS A 277 19.02 13.20 -19.40
C LYS A 277 19.21 13.44 -20.89
N THR A 278 19.55 14.68 -21.28
CA THR A 278 20.18 14.93 -22.57
C THR A 278 21.51 14.19 -22.59
N VAL A 279 21.60 13.10 -23.35
CA VAL A 279 22.87 12.40 -23.58
C VAL A 279 23.77 13.35 -24.40
N SER A 280 24.70 14.03 -23.73
CA SER A 280 25.79 14.73 -24.41
C SER A 280 26.68 13.67 -25.06
N LYS A 281 26.63 13.58 -26.39
CA LYS A 281 27.50 12.70 -27.18
C LYS A 281 28.96 13.11 -26.91
N ARG A 282 29.73 12.27 -26.19
CA ARG A 282 31.19 12.30 -26.33
C ARG A 282 31.50 11.77 -27.73
N SER A 283 32.20 12.57 -28.51
CA SER A 283 32.75 12.23 -29.81
C SER A 283 33.79 11.14 -29.62
N ASP A 284 33.58 9.99 -30.24
CA ASP A 284 34.64 9.14 -30.77
C ASP A 284 34.14 8.62 -32.13
N GLU A 285 35.00 8.72 -33.12
CA GLU A 285 34.75 8.43 -34.53
C GLU A 285 34.76 6.93 -34.85
N GLU A 286 34.38 6.64 -36.10
CA GLU A 286 34.42 5.37 -36.84
C GLU A 286 33.31 4.33 -36.60
N GLY A 287 32.51 4.09 -37.65
CA GLY A 287 31.60 2.94 -37.76
C GLY A 287 30.24 3.28 -38.38
N SER A 288 30.11 3.04 -39.69
CA SER A 288 29.01 3.41 -40.58
C SER A 288 27.65 2.76 -40.28
N GLU A 289 26.60 3.57 -40.07
CA GLU A 289 25.20 3.28 -40.45
C GLU A 289 24.37 4.60 -40.41
N PRO A 290 23.37 4.82 -41.29
CA PRO A 290 22.62 6.07 -41.28
C PRO A 290 21.70 6.08 -40.05
N PRO A 291 21.80 7.07 -39.14
CA PRO A 291 20.93 7.10 -37.97
C PRO A 291 19.52 7.47 -38.41
N ALA A 292 18.54 6.61 -38.08
CA ALA A 292 17.12 6.96 -38.10
C ALA A 292 16.92 8.30 -37.38
N LYS A 293 16.12 9.19 -37.98
CA LYS A 293 15.82 10.57 -37.50
C LYS A 293 15.69 10.60 -35.97
N ARG A 294 16.77 11.05 -35.32
CA ARG A 294 16.85 11.19 -33.86
C ARG A 294 16.08 12.46 -33.48
N VAL A 295 14.88 12.28 -32.92
CA VAL A 295 14.08 13.40 -32.39
C VAL A 295 14.85 14.02 -31.22
N LYS A 296 15.10 15.32 -31.30
CA LYS A 296 15.73 16.13 -30.25
C LYS A 296 14.81 16.10 -29.03
N ALA A 297 15.19 15.42 -27.96
CA ALA A 297 14.43 15.42 -26.71
C ALA A 297 14.54 16.82 -26.08
N ASP A 298 13.43 17.54 -26.06
CA ASP A 298 13.31 18.83 -25.40
C ASP A 298 13.36 18.61 -23.89
N SER A 299 14.21 19.36 -23.18
CA SER A 299 14.50 19.17 -21.75
C SER A 299 13.36 19.58 -20.83
N SER A 300 12.24 20.04 -21.38
CA SER A 300 11.09 20.63 -20.68
C SER A 300 9.75 20.04 -21.12
N GLN A 301 9.72 18.79 -21.62
CA GLN A 301 8.44 18.18 -21.98
C GLN A 301 7.51 18.13 -20.76
N PRO A 302 6.29 18.69 -20.87
CA PRO A 302 5.37 18.71 -19.76
C PRO A 302 4.94 17.29 -19.42
N VAL A 303 4.85 17.00 -18.13
CA VAL A 303 4.59 15.66 -17.61
C VAL A 303 3.19 15.54 -17.03
N ASP A 304 2.49 14.47 -17.38
CA ASP A 304 1.21 14.12 -16.79
C ASP A 304 1.42 13.15 -15.64
N LEU A 305 1.48 13.69 -14.42
CA LEU A 305 1.71 12.93 -13.19
C LEU A 305 0.68 11.81 -12.96
N LEU A 306 -0.56 11.95 -13.46
CA LEU A 306 -1.62 10.99 -13.22
C LEU A 306 -1.50 9.79 -14.18
N SER A 307 -1.24 10.03 -15.47
CA SER A 307 -1.07 8.93 -16.45
C SER A 307 0.22 8.13 -16.26
N GLN A 308 1.18 8.67 -15.50
CA GLN A 308 2.39 7.92 -15.13
C GLN A 308 2.14 6.87 -14.06
N HIS A 309 0.97 6.78 -13.43
CA HIS A 309 0.66 5.64 -12.56
C HIS A 309 0.42 4.36 -13.38
N ARG A 310 0.46 3.21 -12.71
CA ARG A 310 -0.12 1.99 -13.30
C ARG A 310 -1.65 2.10 -13.21
N HIS A 311 -2.37 1.55 -14.18
CA HIS A 311 -3.84 1.67 -14.26
C HIS A 311 -4.57 1.19 -13.00
N PHE A 312 -4.02 0.19 -12.29
CA PHE A 312 -4.57 -0.35 -11.05
C PHE A 312 -4.15 0.43 -9.79
N CYS A 313 -3.33 1.48 -9.90
CA CYS A 313 -2.83 2.21 -8.73
C CYS A 313 -3.99 2.89 -7.99
N PRO A 314 -4.11 2.76 -6.66
CA PRO A 314 -5.21 3.36 -5.91
C PRO A 314 -5.16 4.91 -5.93
N TRP A 315 -4.03 5.50 -6.31
CA TRP A 315 -3.94 6.93 -6.59
C TRP A 315 -4.80 7.37 -7.76
N VAL A 316 -5.08 6.50 -8.76
CA VAL A 316 -5.86 6.84 -9.97
C VAL A 316 -7.14 6.01 -10.13
N ALA A 317 -7.17 4.76 -9.67
CA ALA A 317 -8.28 3.83 -9.90
C ALA A 317 -9.46 3.97 -8.91
N GLY A 318 -9.24 4.59 -7.75
CA GLY A 318 -10.22 4.62 -6.66
C GLY A 318 -10.35 3.28 -5.92
N ARG A 319 -11.04 3.28 -4.78
CA ARG A 319 -11.37 2.03 -4.05
C ARG A 319 -12.57 1.38 -4.72
N LYS A 320 -12.42 0.12 -5.11
CA LYS A 320 -13.55 -0.69 -5.58
C LYS A 320 -14.32 -1.20 -4.36
N SER A 321 -15.64 -1.11 -4.37
CA SER A 321 -16.47 -1.74 -3.33
C SER A 321 -16.40 -3.26 -3.50
N THR A 322 -16.23 -3.97 -2.38
CA THR A 322 -16.08 -5.43 -2.38
C THR A 322 -17.42 -6.16 -2.40
N GLY A 323 -18.55 -5.44 -2.33
CA GLY A 323 -19.90 -6.01 -2.36
C GLY A 323 -20.30 -6.74 -1.08
N VAL A 324 -19.37 -7.00 -0.17
CA VAL A 324 -19.67 -7.14 1.26
C VAL A 324 -20.05 -5.74 1.73
N ASP A 325 -21.03 -5.63 2.63
CA ASP A 325 -21.43 -4.38 3.28
C ASP A 325 -20.20 -3.76 3.94
N ASP A 326 -19.39 -3.05 3.15
CA ASP A 326 -18.20 -2.38 3.60
C ASP A 326 -18.69 -1.46 4.72
N TYR A 327 -18.12 -1.60 5.93
CA TYR A 327 -18.49 -1.09 7.27
C TYR A 327 -18.88 0.43 7.41
N GLY A 328 -19.27 1.11 6.35
CA GLY A 328 -19.63 2.52 6.23
C GLY A 328 -20.96 2.92 6.87
N GLU A 329 -21.53 2.12 7.77
CA GLU A 329 -22.69 2.54 8.57
C GLU A 329 -22.32 3.61 9.61
N ILE A 330 -21.04 3.69 10.01
CA ILE A 330 -20.59 4.59 11.09
C ILE A 330 -20.39 6.03 10.60
N ASP A 331 -19.85 6.23 9.38
CA ASP A 331 -19.67 7.56 8.78
C ASP A 331 -19.75 7.49 7.24
N PRO A 332 -20.94 7.77 6.66
CA PRO A 332 -21.14 7.78 5.21
C PRO A 332 -20.26 8.80 4.48
N LYS A 333 -19.96 9.95 5.10
CA LYS A 333 -19.15 11.00 4.46
C LYS A 333 -17.69 10.56 4.36
N LEU A 334 -17.15 9.96 5.42
CA LEU A 334 -15.82 9.36 5.39
C LEU A 334 -15.76 8.25 4.33
N TRP A 335 -16.78 7.40 4.26
CA TRP A 335 -16.82 6.29 3.30
C TRP A 335 -16.81 6.77 1.85
N GLU A 336 -17.63 7.78 1.51
CA GLU A 336 -17.62 8.39 0.18
C GLU A 336 -16.28 9.06 -0.14
N PHE A 337 -15.64 9.70 0.85
CA PHE A 337 -14.31 10.30 0.68
C PHE A 337 -13.23 9.23 0.39
N ILE A 338 -13.17 8.14 1.15
CA ILE A 338 -12.11 7.13 0.97
C ILE A 338 -12.31 6.24 -0.27
N LYS A 339 -13.49 6.29 -0.91
CA LYS A 339 -13.72 5.68 -2.22
C LYS A 339 -13.02 6.42 -3.35
N LEU A 340 -12.81 7.73 -3.17
CA LEU A 340 -12.15 8.56 -4.18
C LEU A 340 -10.73 8.06 -4.47
N PRO A 341 -10.23 8.23 -5.70
CA PRO A 341 -8.82 8.01 -5.99
C PRO A 341 -7.94 8.95 -5.15
N GLY A 342 -6.74 8.48 -4.79
CA GLY A 342 -5.84 9.25 -3.91
C GLY A 342 -5.59 10.68 -4.34
N TRP A 343 -5.48 10.94 -5.64
CA TRP A 343 -5.27 12.30 -6.13
C TRP A 343 -6.43 13.25 -5.79
N ARG A 344 -7.68 12.73 -5.77
CA ARG A 344 -8.84 13.51 -5.34
C ARG A 344 -8.87 13.72 -3.85
N GLN A 345 -8.59 12.67 -3.07
CA GLN A 345 -8.53 12.78 -1.60
C GLN A 345 -7.56 13.89 -1.17
N TYR A 346 -6.38 13.92 -1.78
CA TYR A 346 -5.36 14.93 -1.53
C TYR A 346 -5.67 16.28 -2.18
N ALA A 347 -6.31 16.34 -3.35
CA ALA A 347 -6.71 17.62 -3.95
C ALA A 347 -7.76 18.32 -3.08
N GLN A 348 -8.79 17.60 -2.64
CA GLN A 348 -9.83 18.15 -1.78
C GLN A 348 -9.26 18.66 -0.45
N CYS A 349 -8.22 18.01 0.11
CA CYS A 349 -7.64 18.44 1.38
C CYS A 349 -6.91 19.80 1.28
N LEU A 350 -6.55 20.26 0.07
CA LEU A 350 -5.92 21.58 -0.14
C LEU A 350 -6.83 22.74 0.27
N SER A 351 -8.14 22.53 0.41
CA SER A 351 -9.08 23.53 0.93
C SER A 351 -8.66 24.04 2.32
N PHE A 352 -8.09 23.17 3.16
CA PHE A 352 -7.65 23.51 4.51
C PHE A 352 -6.44 24.46 4.56
N LEU A 353 -5.71 24.66 3.45
CA LEU A 353 -4.60 25.62 3.42
C LEU A 353 -5.07 27.05 3.74
N GLY A 354 -6.32 27.40 3.42
CA GLY A 354 -6.87 28.75 3.57
C GLY A 354 -7.43 29.11 4.95
N ASN A 355 -7.74 28.14 5.82
CA ASN A 355 -8.50 28.41 7.04
C ASN A 355 -7.58 28.54 8.29
N PRO A 356 -7.43 29.74 8.88
CA PRO A 356 -6.58 29.94 10.05
C PRO A 356 -7.07 29.20 11.31
N GLU A 357 -8.36 28.85 11.41
CA GLU A 357 -8.90 28.08 12.56
C GLU A 357 -8.37 26.64 12.58
N ASP A 358 -8.01 26.07 11.42
CA ASP A 358 -7.33 24.78 11.32
C ASP A 358 -5.87 24.81 11.81
N ARG A 359 -5.34 25.99 12.21
CA ARG A 359 -4.09 26.10 12.99
C ARG A 359 -4.29 25.68 14.45
N ALA A 360 -5.49 25.85 14.99
CA ALA A 360 -5.75 25.80 16.43
C ALA A 360 -5.86 24.38 16.98
N VAL A 361 -6.20 23.38 16.17
CA VAL A 361 -6.33 21.99 16.65
C VAL A 361 -4.97 21.37 17.01
N VAL A 362 -3.86 21.93 16.51
CA VAL A 362 -2.49 21.47 16.84
C VAL A 362 -1.85 22.32 17.96
N ALA A 363 -2.39 23.50 18.27
CA ALA A 363 -1.84 24.42 19.27
C ALA A 363 -2.81 24.77 20.42
N GLY A 364 -3.89 24.00 20.57
CA GLY A 364 -4.76 24.05 21.72
C GLY A 364 -4.26 23.10 22.80
N THR A 365 -3.48 23.61 23.75
CA THR A 365 -3.46 23.03 25.09
C THR A 365 -4.92 22.87 25.53
N SER A 366 -5.38 21.63 25.61
CA SER A 366 -6.60 21.24 26.30
C SER A 366 -6.41 21.54 27.79
N ASN A 367 -6.63 22.80 28.18
CA ASN A 367 -7.07 23.13 29.52
C ASN A 367 -8.59 22.98 29.53
N ASP A 368 -9.04 21.74 29.36
CA ASP A 368 -10.31 21.30 29.91
C ASP A 368 -10.01 20.09 30.78
N SER A 369 -9.90 20.36 32.08
CA SER A 369 -9.57 19.40 33.11
C SER A 369 -10.76 18.47 33.31
N GLN A 370 -10.78 17.36 32.56
CA GLN A 370 -11.28 16.10 33.12
C GLN A 370 -10.09 15.16 33.22
N GLU A 371 -9.69 14.89 34.46
CA GLU A 371 -8.67 13.90 34.80
C GLU A 371 -8.97 12.58 34.07
N VAL A 372 -8.18 12.27 33.05
CA VAL A 372 -8.08 10.89 32.56
C VAL A 372 -7.33 10.13 33.65
N LYS A 373 -8.10 9.49 34.53
CA LYS A 373 -7.59 8.53 35.50
C LYS A 373 -6.81 7.48 34.70
N VAL A 374 -5.50 7.43 34.88
CA VAL A 374 -4.64 6.40 34.31
C VAL A 374 -5.12 5.08 34.91
N CYS A 375 -5.92 4.34 34.14
CA CYS A 375 -6.47 3.07 34.60
C CYS A 375 -5.34 2.03 34.53
N ASP A 376 -5.06 1.42 35.67
CA ASP A 376 -4.11 0.33 35.79
C ASP A 376 -4.54 -0.79 34.81
N PRO A 377 -3.66 -1.26 33.90
CA PRO A 377 -3.99 -2.33 32.97
C PRO A 377 -4.49 -3.60 33.66
N VAL A 378 -4.19 -3.80 34.94
CA VAL A 378 -4.74 -4.91 35.74
C VAL A 378 -6.22 -4.69 36.09
N GLU A 379 -6.62 -3.48 36.50
CA GLU A 379 -8.02 -3.14 36.78
C GLU A 379 -8.90 -3.18 35.53
N ALA A 380 -8.36 -2.75 34.38
CA ALA A 380 -9.06 -2.84 33.11
C ALA A 380 -9.35 -4.29 32.71
N LEU A 381 -8.42 -5.20 33.01
CA LEU A 381 -8.55 -6.63 32.70
C LEU A 381 -9.54 -7.33 33.65
N GLU A 382 -9.61 -6.91 34.91
CA GLU A 382 -10.63 -7.39 35.85
C GLU A 382 -12.03 -6.87 35.51
N SER A 383 -12.17 -5.62 35.06
CA SER A 383 -13.45 -5.11 34.54
C SER A 383 -13.95 -5.89 33.33
N VAL A 384 -13.05 -6.24 32.41
CA VAL A 384 -13.41 -7.08 31.24
C VAL A 384 -13.83 -8.49 31.67
N ARG A 385 -13.16 -9.08 32.66
CA ARG A 385 -13.55 -10.39 33.21
C ARG A 385 -14.91 -10.35 33.90
N ALA A 386 -15.18 -9.30 34.68
CA ALA A 386 -16.47 -9.11 35.34
C ALA A 386 -17.65 -8.96 34.36
N VAL A 387 -17.43 -8.27 33.23
CA VAL A 387 -18.45 -8.12 32.17
C VAL A 387 -18.66 -9.41 31.39
N LEU A 388 -17.61 -10.20 31.19
CA LEU A 388 -17.67 -11.48 30.47
C LEU A 388 -18.04 -12.67 31.37
N GLY A 389 -18.19 -12.47 32.68
CA GLY A 389 -18.52 -13.52 33.65
C GLY A 389 -17.44 -14.59 33.78
N LEU A 390 -16.17 -14.22 33.58
CA LEU A 390 -15.00 -15.10 33.60
C LEU A 390 -14.21 -15.02 34.91
#